data_AF-A0A139NF51-F1
#
_entry.id   AF-A0A139NF51-F1
#
_cell.length_a   1.000
_cell.length_b   1.000
_cell.length_c   1.000
_cell.angle_alpha   90.00
_cell.angle_beta   90.00
_cell.angle_gamma   90.00
#
_symmetry.space_group_name_H-M   'P 1'
#
loop_
_entity.id
_entity.type
_entity.pdbx_description
1 polymer ?
#
loop_
_entity_poly.entity_id
_entity_poly.type
_entity_poly.pdbx_seq_one_letter_code
_entity_poly.pdbx_strand_id
1 'polypeptide(L)'
;MSAARNTGIELATGDYITFIDPDDWVTENYVETLYQQLKSYDADISIGTYNLYDESKSSYLIKVTEEDYSETLYEGRAIIDQDAIQETKDMAWVCAMMKLYKRELFEGLRFPIGRNVEDNFLMYKLLLKASRVIHTEKCIYWYRVGRKDTLSQV
;
A
#
# COMPACT_ATOMS: atom_id res chain seq x y z
N MET A 1 5.45 13.07 -8.44
CA MET A 1 5.54 11.60 -8.39
C MET A 1 4.41 10.95 -9.21
N SER A 2 3.18 11.47 -9.17
CA SER A 2 2.03 11.06 -10.01
C SER A 2 2.34 10.71 -11.47
N ALA A 3 3.06 11.56 -12.22
CA ALA A 3 3.31 11.33 -13.64
C ALA A 3 4.11 10.04 -13.90
N ALA A 4 5.15 9.78 -13.10
CA ALA A 4 5.96 8.57 -13.22
C ALA A 4 5.14 7.30 -12.89
N ARG A 5 4.32 7.35 -11.82
CA ARG A 5 3.42 6.24 -11.47
C ARG A 5 2.40 5.96 -12.58
N ASN A 6 1.83 7.01 -13.18
CA ASN A 6 0.89 6.87 -14.31
C ASN A 6 1.55 6.23 -15.54
N THR A 7 2.76 6.66 -15.90
CA THR A 7 3.53 6.01 -16.97
C THR A 7 3.79 4.54 -16.66
N GLY A 8 4.11 4.21 -15.40
CA GLY A 8 4.23 2.82 -14.95
C GLY A 8 2.96 2.01 -15.14
N ILE A 9 1.80 2.56 -14.74
CA ILE A 9 0.49 1.91 -14.93
C ILE A 9 0.19 1.66 -16.42
N GLU A 10 0.52 2.61 -17.29
CA GLU A 10 0.26 2.50 -18.74
C GLU A 10 1.14 1.46 -19.43
N LEU A 11 2.37 1.28 -18.96
CA LEU A 11 3.33 0.33 -19.51
C LEU A 11 3.25 -1.06 -18.87
N ALA A 12 2.55 -1.21 -17.74
CA ALA A 12 2.45 -2.48 -17.02
C ALA A 12 1.70 -3.55 -17.83
N THR A 13 2.34 -4.71 -18.04
CA THR A 13 1.76 -5.85 -18.76
C THR A 13 1.38 -7.04 -17.86
N GLY A 14 1.79 -7.03 -16.59
CA GLY A 14 1.45 -8.08 -15.63
C GLY A 14 -0.01 -8.03 -15.19
N ASP A 15 -0.52 -9.12 -14.62
CA ASP A 15 -1.91 -9.17 -14.13
C ASP A 15 -2.13 -8.31 -12.87
N TYR A 16 -1.05 -7.96 -12.20
CA TYR A 16 -1.03 -7.19 -10.96
C TYR A 16 -0.09 -6.00 -11.03
N ILE A 17 -0.38 -4.98 -10.22
CA ILE A 17 0.47 -3.79 -10.03
C ILE A 17 0.80 -3.67 -8.55
N THR A 18 2.01 -3.22 -8.24
CA THR A 18 2.45 -2.80 -6.90
C THR A 18 3.38 -1.59 -7.02
N PHE A 19 3.52 -0.81 -5.96
CA PHE A 19 4.37 0.37 -5.92
C PHE A 19 5.35 0.29 -4.74
N ILE A 20 6.60 0.69 -5.00
CA ILE A 20 7.67 0.79 -4.02
C ILE A 20 8.34 2.14 -4.26
N ASP A 21 8.50 2.95 -3.21
CA ASP A 21 9.20 4.22 -3.34
C ASP A 21 10.73 3.99 -3.29
N PRO A 22 11.51 4.79 -4.05
CA PRO A 22 12.93 4.52 -4.27
C PRO A 22 13.83 4.76 -3.05
N ASP A 23 13.30 5.37 -1.98
CA ASP A 23 14.01 5.61 -0.73
C ASP A 23 13.68 4.63 0.40
N ASP A 24 12.80 3.68 0.13
CA ASP A 24 12.40 2.62 1.03
C ASP A 24 12.96 1.26 0.59
N TRP A 25 12.67 0.21 1.37
CA TRP A 25 12.95 -1.17 1.00
C TRP A 25 11.84 -2.10 1.48
N VAL A 26 11.83 -3.30 0.90
CA VAL A 26 10.83 -4.33 1.17
C VAL A 26 11.50 -5.58 1.73
N THR A 27 10.71 -6.45 2.36
CA THR A 27 11.19 -7.77 2.76
C THR A 27 11.41 -8.65 1.54
N GLU A 28 12.26 -9.68 1.67
CA GLU A 28 12.56 -10.62 0.57
C GLU A 28 11.30 -11.32 0.04
N ASN A 29 10.29 -11.50 0.90
CA ASN A 29 9.02 -12.15 0.58
C ASN A 29 7.86 -11.15 0.32
N TYR A 30 8.14 -9.88 0.01
CA TYR A 30 7.12 -8.84 -0.20
C TYR A 30 6.06 -9.23 -1.23
N VAL A 31 6.49 -9.49 -2.47
CA VAL A 31 5.58 -9.83 -3.58
C VAL A 31 4.92 -11.18 -3.33
N GLU A 32 5.66 -12.16 -2.84
CA GLU A 32 5.15 -13.50 -2.55
C GLU A 32 4.03 -13.46 -1.51
N THR A 33 4.22 -12.73 -0.40
CA THR A 33 3.22 -12.59 0.67
C THR A 33 1.94 -11.99 0.12
N LEU A 34 2.02 -10.84 -0.56
CA LEU A 34 0.86 -10.16 -1.11
C LEU A 34 0.14 -11.02 -2.17
N TYR A 35 0.91 -11.72 -3.02
CA TYR A 35 0.35 -12.57 -4.05
C TYR A 35 -0.36 -13.80 -3.46
N GLN A 36 0.27 -14.50 -2.51
CA GLN A 36 -0.33 -15.65 -1.84
C GLN A 36 -1.64 -15.27 -1.15
N GLN A 37 -1.69 -14.11 -0.49
CA GLN A 37 -2.90 -13.59 0.13
C GLN A 37 -3.99 -13.32 -0.90
N LEU A 38 -3.65 -12.57 -1.95
CA LEU A 38 -4.58 -12.26 -3.03
C LEU A 38 -5.17 -13.54 -3.64
N LYS A 39 -4.34 -14.56 -3.88
CA LYS A 39 -4.79 -15.85 -4.42
C LYS A 39 -5.60 -16.68 -3.44
N SER A 40 -5.20 -16.74 -2.17
CA SER A 40 -5.86 -17.58 -1.15
C SER A 40 -7.26 -17.09 -0.82
N TYR A 41 -7.47 -15.78 -0.86
CA TYR A 41 -8.75 -15.14 -0.53
C TYR A 41 -9.55 -14.71 -1.76
N ASP A 42 -9.05 -14.99 -2.98
CA ASP A 42 -9.62 -14.50 -4.24
C ASP A 42 -9.91 -12.98 -4.17
N ALA A 43 -8.94 -12.24 -3.64
CA ALA A 43 -9.06 -10.80 -3.42
C ALA A 43 -8.71 -10.00 -4.67
N ASP A 44 -9.18 -8.76 -4.74
CA ASP A 44 -8.81 -7.81 -5.79
C ASP A 44 -7.61 -6.95 -5.38
N ILE A 45 -7.46 -6.74 -4.07
CA ILE A 45 -6.36 -6.00 -3.45
C ILE A 45 -5.88 -6.79 -2.24
N SER A 46 -4.56 -6.96 -2.12
CA SER A 46 -3.89 -7.39 -0.89
C SER A 46 -3.12 -6.22 -0.31
N ILE A 47 -3.19 -6.04 1.00
CA ILE A 47 -2.57 -4.96 1.77
C ILE A 47 -1.75 -5.60 2.89
N GLY A 48 -0.46 -5.30 2.96
CA GLY A 48 0.36 -5.57 4.14
C GLY A 48 0.67 -4.30 4.91
N THR A 49 1.51 -4.43 5.93
CA THR A 49 1.90 -3.33 6.80
C THR A 49 3.41 -3.11 6.75
N TYR A 50 3.90 -2.18 7.58
CA TYR A 50 5.25 -1.67 7.53
C TYR A 50 5.83 -1.46 8.92
N ASN A 51 7.16 -1.56 8.99
CA ASN A 51 7.94 -0.99 10.08
C ASN A 51 8.69 0.23 9.57
N LEU A 52 9.28 1.02 10.47
CA LEU A 52 9.99 2.23 10.09
C LEU A 52 11.49 2.10 10.32
N TYR A 53 12.25 2.87 9.55
CA TYR A 53 13.65 3.16 9.81
C TYR A 53 13.83 4.66 9.94
N ASP A 54 14.25 5.11 11.12
CA ASP A 54 14.55 6.51 11.39
C ASP A 54 16.02 6.79 11.04
N GLU A 55 16.25 7.44 9.91
CA GLU A 55 17.58 7.78 9.40
C GLU A 55 18.29 8.78 10.34
N SER A 56 17.54 9.67 11.00
CA SER A 56 18.12 10.66 11.93
C SER A 56 18.73 10.02 13.18
N LYS A 57 18.18 8.87 13.59
CA LYS A 57 18.63 8.08 14.75
C LYS A 57 19.39 6.82 14.36
N SER A 58 19.44 6.49 13.08
CA SER A 58 19.99 5.23 12.55
C SER A 58 19.39 4.00 13.23
N SER A 59 18.07 3.99 13.45
CA SER A 59 17.38 2.97 14.24
C SER A 59 16.10 2.48 13.59
N TYR A 60 15.81 1.19 13.74
CA TYR A 60 14.52 0.60 13.38
C TYR A 60 13.46 0.89 14.44
N LEU A 61 12.26 1.28 14.01
CA LEU A 61 11.07 1.45 14.85
C LEU A 61 10.05 0.38 14.44
N ILE A 62 9.74 -0.51 15.37
CA ILE A 62 8.91 -1.68 15.12
C ILE A 62 7.46 -1.35 15.50
N LYS A 63 6.61 -1.26 14.48
CA LYS A 63 5.15 -1.12 14.60
C LYS A 63 4.50 -2.49 14.80
N VAL A 64 4.96 -3.50 14.05
CA VAL A 64 4.46 -4.87 14.12
C VAL A 64 5.61 -5.88 14.14
N THR A 65 5.36 -6.99 14.81
CA THR A 65 6.21 -8.17 14.88
C THR A 65 5.50 -9.39 14.31
N GLU A 66 6.17 -10.54 14.26
CA GLU A 66 5.53 -11.81 13.88
C GLU A 66 4.42 -12.23 14.86
N GLU A 67 4.45 -11.75 16.11
CA GLU A 67 3.41 -12.05 17.12
C GLU A 67 2.10 -11.32 16.83
N ASP A 68 2.14 -10.23 16.06
CA ASP A 68 0.98 -9.42 15.67
C ASP A 68 0.28 -9.96 14.42
N TYR A 69 0.81 -11.05 13.83
CA TYR A 69 0.30 -11.61 12.58
C TYR A 69 -1.20 -11.87 12.64
N SER A 70 -1.91 -11.22 11.73
CA SER A 70 -3.33 -11.47 11.50
C SER A 70 -3.67 -11.21 10.04
N GLU A 71 -4.76 -11.81 9.59
CA GLU A 71 -5.32 -11.62 8.25
C GLU A 71 -6.81 -11.32 8.38
N THR A 72 -7.27 -10.25 7.74
CA THR A 72 -8.67 -9.83 7.76
C THR A 72 -9.15 -9.56 6.34
N LEU A 73 -10.15 -10.32 5.91
CA LEU A 73 -10.83 -10.12 4.63
C LEU A 73 -11.99 -9.15 4.81
N TYR A 74 -12.04 -8.13 3.94
CA TYR A 74 -13.12 -7.17 3.86
C TYR A 74 -13.86 -7.34 2.52
N GLU A 75 -15.19 -7.31 2.58
CA GLU A 75 -16.06 -7.42 1.42
C GLU A 75 -17.15 -6.34 1.44
N GLY A 76 -17.54 -5.87 0.24
CA GLY A 76 -18.63 -4.91 0.08
C GLY A 76 -18.46 -3.66 0.94
N ARG A 77 -19.47 -3.33 1.75
CA ARG A 77 -19.46 -2.10 2.55
C ARG A 77 -18.37 -2.06 3.61
N ALA A 78 -17.94 -3.22 4.12
CA ALA A 78 -16.92 -3.32 5.15
C ALA A 78 -15.56 -2.76 4.69
N ILE A 79 -15.27 -2.78 3.38
CA ILE A 79 -14.05 -2.18 2.81
C ILE A 79 -14.05 -0.67 3.07
N ILE A 80 -15.18 0.00 2.83
CA ILE A 80 -15.30 1.46 2.94
C ILE A 80 -15.39 1.91 4.39
N ASP A 81 -16.10 1.15 5.21
CA ASP A 81 -16.18 1.44 6.63
C ASP A 81 -14.79 1.28 7.27
N GLN A 82 -14.02 0.26 6.87
CA GLN A 82 -12.65 0.08 7.33
C GLN A 82 -11.70 1.16 6.80
N ASP A 83 -11.79 1.52 5.52
CA ASP A 83 -11.01 2.62 4.92
C ASP A 83 -11.18 3.89 5.76
N ALA A 84 -12.42 4.34 6.00
CA ALA A 84 -12.72 5.53 6.79
C ALA A 84 -12.15 5.49 8.22
N ILE A 85 -12.06 4.30 8.83
CA ILE A 85 -11.45 4.12 10.16
C ILE A 85 -9.93 4.20 10.07
N GLN A 86 -9.34 3.59 9.05
CA GLN A 86 -7.90 3.39 8.90
C GLN A 86 -7.19 4.59 8.28
N GLU A 87 -7.86 5.44 7.49
CA GLU A 87 -7.26 6.64 6.89
C GLU A 87 -6.57 7.55 7.92
N THR A 88 -7.03 7.51 9.18
CA THR A 88 -6.48 8.31 10.28
C THR A 88 -5.49 7.57 11.17
N LYS A 89 -5.36 6.25 11.01
CA LYS A 89 -4.61 5.38 11.92
C LYS A 89 -3.43 4.69 11.27
N ASP A 90 -3.55 4.39 9.98
CA ASP A 90 -2.59 3.54 9.29
C ASP A 90 -2.36 4.01 7.85
N MET A 91 -1.14 4.48 7.61
CA MET A 91 -0.71 4.94 6.29
C MET A 91 -0.79 3.83 5.23
N ALA A 92 -0.72 2.56 5.65
CA ALA A 92 -0.85 1.41 4.78
C ALA A 92 -2.20 1.36 4.03
N TRP A 93 -3.25 2.08 4.47
CA TRP A 93 -4.53 2.12 3.77
C TRP A 93 -4.62 3.25 2.73
N VAL A 94 -3.93 4.37 2.97
CA VAL A 94 -4.02 5.60 2.16
C VAL A 94 -2.90 5.79 1.15
N CYS A 95 -1.77 5.09 1.29
CA CYS A 95 -0.64 5.18 0.36
C CYS A 95 -0.80 4.25 -0.85
N ALA A 96 -0.01 4.45 -1.90
CA ALA A 96 0.05 3.50 -3.03
C ALA A 96 0.89 2.23 -2.74
N MET A 97 1.86 2.32 -1.81
CA MET A 97 2.74 1.19 -1.48
C MET A 97 2.05 0.16 -0.58
N MET A 98 2.80 -0.91 -0.26
CA MET A 98 2.38 -1.99 0.64
C MET A 98 1.19 -2.81 0.13
N LYS A 99 0.89 -2.70 -1.17
CA LYS A 99 -0.29 -3.32 -1.78
C LYS A 99 0.05 -4.02 -3.08
N LEU A 100 -0.70 -5.08 -3.35
CA LEU A 100 -0.79 -5.70 -4.67
C LEU A 100 -2.23 -5.57 -5.15
N TYR A 101 -2.39 -5.00 -6.33
CA TYR A 101 -3.70 -4.71 -6.92
C TYR A 101 -3.87 -5.53 -8.20
N LYS A 102 -5.06 -6.04 -8.47
CA LYS A 102 -5.42 -6.46 -9.84
C LYS A 102 -5.28 -5.26 -10.79
N ARG A 103 -4.59 -5.45 -11.91
CA ARG A 103 -4.29 -4.37 -12.88
C ARG A 103 -5.57 -3.72 -13.42
N GLU A 104 -6.62 -4.50 -13.65
CA GLU A 104 -7.90 -4.02 -14.19
C GLU A 104 -8.58 -2.94 -13.32
N LEU A 105 -8.29 -2.89 -12.02
CA LEU A 105 -8.82 -1.84 -11.13
C LEU A 105 -8.41 -0.42 -11.59
N PHE A 106 -7.25 -0.31 -12.24
CA PHE A 106 -6.71 0.96 -12.76
C PHE A 106 -7.35 1.41 -14.08
N GLU A 107 -8.30 0.66 -14.66
CA GLU A 107 -8.99 1.09 -15.87
C GLU A 107 -9.74 2.41 -15.66
N GLY A 108 -9.37 3.44 -16.42
CA GLY A 108 -9.93 4.80 -16.27
C GLY A 108 -9.51 5.54 -14.99
N LEU A 109 -8.56 5.01 -14.21
CA LEU A 109 -8.09 5.64 -12.96
C LEU A 109 -6.59 5.94 -13.02
N ARG A 110 -6.20 7.15 -12.64
CA ARG A 110 -4.82 7.64 -12.63
C ARG A 110 -4.57 8.55 -11.43
N PHE A 111 -3.32 8.66 -11.00
CA PHE A 111 -2.90 9.64 -10.02
C PHE A 111 -3.07 11.06 -10.60
N PRO A 112 -3.66 12.01 -9.86
CA PRO A 112 -3.78 13.37 -10.34
C PRO A 112 -2.41 14.04 -10.46
N ILE A 113 -2.13 14.65 -11.61
CA ILE A 113 -0.90 15.39 -11.86
C ILE A 113 -1.00 16.77 -11.20
N GLY A 114 0.09 17.24 -10.59
CA GLY A 114 0.19 18.58 -10.00
C GLY A 114 -0.54 18.75 -8.67
N ARG A 115 -0.93 17.65 -8.01
CA ARG A 115 -1.51 17.67 -6.65
C ARG A 115 -0.55 17.02 -5.66
N ASN A 116 -0.48 17.59 -4.46
CA ASN A 116 0.14 16.96 -3.30
C ASN A 116 -0.83 15.92 -2.73
N VAL A 117 -0.30 14.88 -2.08
CA VAL A 117 -1.09 13.79 -1.49
C VAL A 117 -1.95 13.10 -2.56
N GLU A 118 -1.34 12.82 -3.71
CA GLU A 118 -2.02 12.26 -4.88
C GLU A 118 -2.65 10.89 -4.62
N ASP A 119 -2.09 10.12 -3.68
CA ASP A 119 -2.51 8.76 -3.35
C ASP A 119 -3.95 8.77 -2.80
N ASN A 120 -4.28 9.73 -1.92
CA ASN A 120 -5.63 9.88 -1.36
C ASN A 120 -6.69 10.16 -2.43
N PHE A 121 -6.33 10.65 -3.63
CA PHE A 121 -7.29 10.86 -4.71
C PHE A 121 -7.60 9.60 -5.53
N LEU A 122 -6.78 8.55 -5.37
CA LEU A 122 -6.85 7.32 -6.14
C LEU A 122 -7.19 6.11 -5.26
N MET A 123 -6.64 6.01 -4.05
CA MET A 123 -6.75 4.80 -3.22
C MET A 123 -8.20 4.44 -2.88
N TYR A 124 -8.99 5.38 -2.35
CA TYR A 124 -10.41 5.12 -2.06
C TYR A 124 -11.21 4.70 -3.31
N LYS A 125 -10.84 5.17 -4.52
CA LYS A 125 -11.50 4.75 -5.76
C LYS A 125 -11.16 3.32 -6.15
N LEU A 126 -9.92 2.90 -5.90
CA LEU A 126 -9.51 1.51 -6.11
C LEU A 126 -10.20 0.59 -5.09
N LEU A 127 -10.28 1.00 -3.82
CA LEU A 127 -11.01 0.28 -2.77
C LEU A 127 -12.51 0.18 -3.08
N LEU A 128 -13.14 1.24 -3.59
CA LEU A 128 -14.55 1.24 -4.04
C LEU A 128 -14.81 0.33 -5.25
N LYS A 129 -13.80 0.10 -6.09
CA LYS A 129 -13.90 -0.83 -7.23
C LYS A 129 -13.65 -2.28 -6.84
N ALA A 130 -12.86 -2.51 -5.79
CA ALA A 130 -12.58 -3.85 -5.29
C ALA A 130 -13.83 -4.47 -4.66
N SER A 131 -14.09 -5.73 -4.97
CA SER A 131 -15.12 -6.54 -4.30
C SER A 131 -14.58 -7.14 -3.00
N ARG A 132 -13.28 -7.47 -3.00
CA ARG A 132 -12.59 -8.12 -1.87
C ARG A 132 -11.22 -7.51 -1.62
N VAL A 133 -10.95 -7.18 -0.36
CA VAL A 133 -9.65 -6.65 0.09
C VAL A 133 -9.15 -7.48 1.27
N ILE A 134 -7.95 -8.04 1.16
CA ILE A 134 -7.29 -8.78 2.25
C ILE A 134 -6.21 -7.91 2.87
N HIS A 135 -6.28 -7.72 4.20
CA HIS A 135 -5.28 -7.00 4.97
C HIS A 135 -4.50 -7.95 5.87
N THR A 136 -3.19 -7.74 6.01
CA THR A 136 -2.36 -8.48 6.95
C THR A 136 -1.52 -7.59 7.86
N GLU A 137 -1.46 -7.97 9.13
CA GLU A 137 -0.53 -7.40 10.11
C GLU A 137 0.83 -8.14 10.04
N LYS A 138 1.43 -8.14 8.85
CA LYS A 138 2.78 -8.65 8.60
C LYS A 138 3.65 -7.54 8.00
N CYS A 139 4.79 -7.27 8.63
CA CYS A 139 5.76 -6.31 8.08
C CYS A 139 6.31 -6.85 6.76
N ILE A 140 5.95 -6.20 5.67
CA ILE A 140 6.49 -6.49 4.33
C ILE A 140 7.30 -5.31 3.77
N TYR A 141 7.24 -4.16 4.44
CA TYR A 141 7.77 -2.89 3.94
C TYR A 141 8.49 -2.14 5.06
N TRP A 142 9.59 -1.47 4.72
CA TRP A 142 10.34 -0.62 5.63
C TRP A 142 10.30 0.82 5.14
N TYR A 143 9.51 1.62 5.84
CA TYR A 143 9.31 3.03 5.51
C TYR A 143 10.39 3.89 6.15
N ARG A 144 11.13 4.63 5.32
CA ARG A 144 12.24 5.47 5.77
C ARG A 144 11.74 6.85 6.18
N VAL A 145 12.14 7.29 7.38
CA VAL A 145 11.79 8.60 7.95
C VAL A 145 13.03 9.33 8.49
N GLY A 146 12.87 10.59 8.90
CA GLY A 146 13.95 11.36 9.55
C GLY A 146 15.00 11.93 8.59
N ARG A 147 14.70 12.01 7.29
CA ARG A 147 15.59 12.61 6.29
C ARG A 147 15.45 14.13 6.31
N LYS A 148 16.57 14.85 6.08
CA LYS A 148 16.58 16.33 6.09
C LYS A 148 15.87 16.97 4.89
N ASP A 149 15.75 16.25 3.78
CA ASP A 149 15.24 16.76 2.50
C ASP A 149 13.87 16.16 2.12
N THR A 150 13.14 15.58 3.07
CA THR A 150 11.83 14.97 2.84
C THR A 150 10.68 15.86 3.30
N LEU A 151 9.55 15.74 2.59
CA LEU A 151 8.28 16.34 2.99
C LEU A 151 7.64 15.63 4.20
N SER A 152 8.09 14.43 4.53
CA SER A 152 7.64 13.66 5.70
C SER A 152 8.26 14.23 6.97
N GLN A 153 7.55 15.11 7.67
CA GLN A 153 7.83 15.43 9.06
C GLN A 153 7.04 14.45 9.93
N VAL A 154 7.71 13.37 10.36
CA VAL A 154 7.22 12.51 11.44
C VAL A 154 7.96 12.90 12.71
#